data_AF-A0A2K1XLT2-F1
#
_entry.id   AF-A0A2K1XLT2-F1
#
_cell.length_a   1.000
_cell.length_b   1.000
_cell.length_c   1.000
_cell.angle_alpha   90.00
_cell.angle_beta   90.00
_cell.angle_gamma   90.00
#
_symmetry.space_group_name_H-M   'P 1'
#
loop_
_entity.id
_entity.type
_entity.pdbx_description
1 polymer ?
#
loop_
_entity_poly.entity_id
_entity_poly.type
_entity_poly.pdbx_seq_one_letter_code
_entity_poly.pdbx_strand_id
1 'polypeptide(L)'
;MSSSNKPHYDADINKVFYEEDKNSWTFKPRGFSIIWGNDKRYWNLPDQSSSDETPAELVQVCWLELTGTTKDPLKEGKYKIKFEVSMKKDAFGWNGCPVFMMAKLGKKGRYRWSKVDLSDVSTDKKSVTSDFVIDVSKGTDDNKLYFGLYEVWTGKWKGGLQIHQAIVEKVPSEVKT
;
A
#
# COMPACT_ATOMS: atom_id res chain seq x y z
N MET A 1 -35.13 -2.11 2.81
CA MET A 1 -34.03 -2.63 3.65
C MET A 1 -32.81 -1.77 3.37
N SER A 2 -32.33 -0.98 4.35
CA SER A 2 -31.09 -0.25 4.18
C SER A 2 -29.93 -1.24 4.29
N SER A 3 -29.38 -1.66 3.14
CA SER A 3 -28.06 -2.31 3.16
C SER A 3 -27.10 -1.30 3.79
N SER A 4 -26.64 -1.59 5.00
CA SER A 4 -25.56 -0.81 5.63
C SER A 4 -24.31 -1.03 4.79
N ASN A 5 -24.16 -0.25 3.72
CA ASN A 5 -22.95 -0.24 2.92
C ASN A 5 -21.87 0.37 3.80
N LYS A 6 -21.04 -0.48 4.41
CA LYS A 6 -19.86 -0.03 5.13
C LYS A 6 -19.04 0.85 4.15
N PRO A 7 -18.67 2.08 4.54
CA PRO A 7 -17.99 2.98 3.60
C PRO A 7 -16.56 2.52 3.32
N HIS A 8 -15.94 1.75 4.23
CA HIS A 8 -14.59 1.22 4.07
C HIS A 8 -14.56 -0.04 3.21
N TYR A 9 -13.53 -0.17 2.38
CA TYR A 9 -13.27 -1.38 1.61
C TYR A 9 -12.32 -2.30 2.39
N ASP A 10 -12.67 -3.59 2.51
CA ASP A 10 -11.79 -4.60 3.09
C ASP A 10 -11.06 -5.34 1.98
N ALA A 11 -9.78 -5.63 2.18
CA ALA A 11 -8.94 -6.32 1.22
C ALA A 11 -9.55 -7.66 0.76
N ASP A 12 -9.54 -7.88 -0.56
CA ASP A 12 -9.76 -9.19 -1.16
C ASP A 12 -8.43 -9.95 -1.10
N ILE A 13 -8.39 -10.97 -0.24
CA ILE A 13 -7.20 -11.78 -0.06
C ILE A 13 -6.79 -12.47 -1.35
N ASN A 14 -7.69 -12.76 -2.29
CA ASN A 14 -7.34 -13.39 -3.56
C ASN A 14 -6.56 -12.46 -4.50
N LYS A 15 -6.47 -11.17 -4.16
CA LYS A 15 -5.72 -10.14 -4.90
C LYS A 15 -4.36 -9.82 -4.27
N VAL A 16 -3.91 -10.69 -3.38
CA VAL A 16 -2.55 -10.74 -2.84
C VAL A 16 -1.88 -12.01 -3.34
N PHE A 17 -0.70 -11.90 -3.93
CA PHE A 17 0.00 -13.00 -4.60
C PHE A 17 1.37 -13.18 -3.97
N TYR A 18 1.81 -14.43 -3.83
CA TYR A 18 3.16 -14.76 -3.39
C TYR A 18 3.89 -15.48 -4.52
N GLU A 19 5.06 -14.97 -4.90
CA GLU A 19 5.97 -15.58 -5.87
C GLU A 19 7.12 -16.24 -5.10
N GLU A 20 7.11 -17.57 -5.03
CA GLU A 20 8.07 -18.33 -4.22
C GLU A 20 9.51 -18.16 -4.71
N ASP A 21 9.75 -18.20 -6.02
CA ASP A 21 11.08 -18.07 -6.63
C ASP A 21 11.77 -16.75 -6.29
N LYS A 22 10.99 -15.67 -6.19
CA LYS A 22 11.50 -14.33 -5.84
C LYS A 22 11.36 -14.02 -4.35
N ASN A 23 10.69 -14.90 -3.60
CA ASN A 23 10.26 -14.66 -2.23
C ASN A 23 9.63 -13.25 -2.08
N SER A 24 8.68 -12.96 -2.96
CA SER A 24 8.07 -11.63 -3.11
C SER A 24 6.56 -11.71 -2.99
N TRP A 25 5.96 -10.68 -2.38
CA TRP A 25 4.50 -10.53 -2.32
C TRP A 25 4.06 -9.37 -3.19
N THR A 26 3.06 -9.59 -4.02
CA THR A 26 2.44 -8.57 -4.87
C THR A 26 1.00 -8.33 -4.42
N PHE A 27 0.67 -7.08 -4.17
CA PHE A 27 -0.64 -6.60 -3.76
C PHE A 27 -1.25 -5.83 -4.91
N LYS A 28 -2.32 -6.37 -5.52
CA LYS A 28 -3.11 -5.64 -6.52
C LYS A 28 -4.09 -4.69 -5.83
N PRO A 29 -4.73 -3.74 -6.54
CA PRO A 29 -5.46 -2.65 -5.89
C PRO A 29 -6.59 -3.10 -4.96
N ARG A 30 -7.29 -4.20 -5.28
CA ARG A 30 -8.31 -4.80 -4.40
C ARG A 30 -7.74 -5.63 -3.25
N GLY A 31 -6.43 -5.88 -3.23
CA GLY A 31 -5.71 -6.55 -2.15
C GLY A 31 -5.40 -5.63 -0.95
N PHE A 32 -5.79 -4.35 -1.02
CA PHE A 32 -5.66 -3.40 0.09
C PHE A 32 -7.00 -3.19 0.79
N SER A 33 -6.94 -2.90 2.10
CA SER A 33 -8.06 -2.33 2.84
C SER A 33 -7.95 -0.81 2.78
N ILE A 34 -9.03 -0.12 2.43
CA ILE A 34 -9.03 1.31 2.10
C ILE A 34 -10.13 2.02 2.87
N ILE A 35 -9.76 3.03 3.65
CA ILE A 35 -10.71 3.88 4.34
C ILE A 35 -11.53 4.68 3.29
N TRP A 36 -12.85 4.56 3.39
CA TRP A 36 -13.83 5.05 2.41
C TRP A 36 -13.73 4.43 1.00
N GLY A 37 -13.04 3.30 0.85
CA GLY A 37 -12.85 2.66 -0.46
C GLY A 37 -14.13 2.19 -1.17
N ASN A 38 -15.25 1.99 -0.47
CA ASN A 38 -16.54 1.65 -1.11
C ASN A 38 -17.33 2.89 -1.54
N ASP A 39 -16.88 4.08 -1.17
CA ASP A 39 -17.58 5.32 -1.45
C ASP A 39 -16.98 6.00 -2.69
N LYS A 40 -17.76 5.96 -3.79
CA LYS A 40 -17.35 6.52 -5.09
C LYS A 40 -17.11 8.02 -5.08
N ARG A 41 -17.50 8.73 -4.02
CA ARG A 41 -17.13 10.15 -3.83
C ARG A 41 -15.64 10.31 -3.53
N TYR A 42 -15.00 9.27 -2.99
CA TYR A 42 -13.63 9.32 -2.48
C TYR A 42 -12.68 8.39 -3.23
N TRP A 43 -13.16 7.21 -3.65
CA TRP A 43 -12.35 6.22 -4.35
C TRP A 43 -13.09 5.55 -5.51
N ASN A 44 -12.38 5.30 -6.60
CA ASN A 44 -12.81 4.43 -7.69
C ASN A 44 -11.92 3.18 -7.69
N LEU A 45 -12.43 2.08 -7.14
CA LEU A 45 -11.75 0.80 -7.17
C LEU A 45 -12.08 0.05 -8.47
N PRO A 46 -11.13 -0.74 -9.00
CA PRO A 46 -11.39 -1.61 -10.14
C PRO A 46 -12.49 -2.63 -9.82
N ASP A 47 -13.40 -2.87 -10.76
CA ASP A 47 -14.44 -3.89 -10.63
C ASP A 47 -13.85 -5.30 -10.52
N GLN A 48 -14.57 -6.26 -9.93
CA GLN A 48 -14.06 -7.63 -9.79
C GLN A 48 -13.76 -8.31 -11.14
N SER A 49 -14.48 -7.93 -12.19
CA SER A 49 -14.29 -8.43 -13.55
C SER A 49 -13.22 -7.67 -14.35
N SER A 50 -12.72 -6.55 -13.82
CA SER A 50 -11.68 -5.77 -14.50
C SER A 50 -10.32 -6.45 -14.39
N SER A 51 -9.39 -6.09 -15.29
CA SER A 51 -8.04 -6.62 -15.22
C SER A 51 -7.34 -6.14 -13.94
N ASP A 52 -6.43 -6.95 -13.42
CA ASP A 52 -5.57 -6.60 -12.28
C ASP A 52 -4.56 -5.47 -12.60
N GLU A 53 -4.64 -4.87 -13.78
CA GLU A 53 -3.85 -3.71 -14.21
C GLU A 53 -4.60 -2.38 -14.04
N THR A 54 -5.90 -2.42 -13.73
CA THR A 54 -6.69 -1.21 -13.46
C THR A 54 -6.36 -0.69 -12.05
N PRO A 55 -5.87 0.55 -11.87
CA PRO A 55 -5.49 1.06 -10.56
C PRO A 55 -6.69 1.36 -9.67
N ALA A 56 -6.47 1.42 -8.35
CA ALA A 56 -7.38 2.12 -7.45
C ALA A 56 -7.10 3.62 -7.55
N GLU A 57 -8.10 4.39 -7.97
CA GLU A 57 -8.00 5.84 -8.09
C GLU A 57 -8.56 6.51 -6.82
N LEU A 58 -7.75 7.35 -6.20
CA LEU A 58 -8.17 8.27 -5.17
C LEU A 58 -8.83 9.49 -5.85
N VAL A 59 -10.15 9.57 -5.79
CA VAL A 59 -10.92 10.71 -6.33
C VAL A 59 -10.62 11.96 -5.52
N GLN A 60 -10.88 11.90 -4.21
CA GLN A 60 -10.55 12.96 -3.26
C GLN A 60 -10.65 12.45 -1.82
N VAL A 61 -9.74 12.83 -0.92
CA VAL A 61 -9.88 12.61 0.54
C VAL A 61 -9.11 13.66 1.35
N CYS A 62 -9.58 13.93 2.57
CA CYS A 62 -8.81 14.64 3.60
C CYS A 62 -8.04 13.70 4.55
N TRP A 63 -8.32 12.39 4.52
CA TRP A 63 -7.64 11.33 5.27
C TRP A 63 -7.33 10.18 4.33
N LEU A 64 -6.05 10.01 4.02
CA LEU A 64 -5.56 8.89 3.22
C LEU A 64 -5.10 7.78 4.15
N GLU A 65 -5.75 6.63 4.07
CA GLU A 65 -5.32 5.42 4.75
C GLU A 65 -5.63 4.19 3.88
N LEU A 66 -4.57 3.58 3.37
CA LEU A 66 -4.59 2.38 2.55
C LEU A 66 -3.61 1.39 3.15
N THR A 67 -4.07 0.18 3.45
CA THR A 67 -3.30 -0.81 4.20
C THR A 67 -3.29 -2.17 3.51
N GLY A 68 -2.16 -2.85 3.58
CA GLY A 68 -1.95 -4.22 3.09
C GLY A 68 -1.51 -5.14 4.21
N THR A 69 -1.80 -6.42 4.07
CA THR A 69 -1.33 -7.47 4.98
C THR A 69 -1.01 -8.75 4.21
N THR A 70 0.17 -9.33 4.42
CA THR A 70 0.53 -10.61 3.78
C THR A 70 -0.44 -11.71 4.22
N LYS A 71 -0.71 -12.73 3.39
CA LYS A 71 -1.60 -13.83 3.80
C LYS A 71 -0.98 -14.65 4.92
N ASP A 72 0.28 -14.97 4.68
CA ASP A 72 1.13 -15.80 5.52
C ASP A 72 2.26 -14.97 6.12
N PRO A 73 2.90 -15.46 7.19
CA PRO A 73 4.09 -14.82 7.75
C PRO A 73 5.21 -14.72 6.72
N LEU A 74 5.97 -13.63 6.76
CA LEU A 74 7.18 -13.51 5.95
C LEU A 74 8.20 -14.57 6.37
N LYS A 75 8.91 -15.13 5.37
CA LYS A 75 10.09 -15.99 5.60
C LYS A 75 11.23 -15.14 6.19
N GLU A 76 12.23 -15.78 6.78
CA GLU A 76 13.39 -15.10 7.35
C GLU A 76 14.13 -14.25 6.31
N GLY A 77 14.50 -13.03 6.73
CA GLY A 77 15.34 -12.12 5.96
C GLY A 77 14.90 -10.67 6.00
N LYS A 78 15.50 -9.88 5.12
CA LYS A 78 15.29 -8.43 5.02
C LYS A 78 14.40 -8.11 3.83
N TYR A 79 13.43 -7.22 4.01
CA TYR A 79 12.45 -6.87 3.00
C TYR A 79 12.31 -5.36 2.82
N LYS A 80 12.06 -4.94 1.58
CA LYS A 80 11.64 -3.57 1.24
C LYS A 80 10.21 -3.58 0.70
N ILE A 81 9.54 -2.46 0.85
CA ILE A 81 8.19 -2.24 0.34
C ILE A 81 8.27 -1.18 -0.76
N LYS A 82 7.71 -1.50 -1.92
CA LYS A 82 7.56 -0.58 -3.05
C LYS A 82 6.08 -0.42 -3.37
N PHE A 83 5.63 0.80 -3.59
CA PHE A 83 4.34 1.08 -4.20
C PHE A 83 4.56 1.58 -5.61
N GLU A 84 3.87 1.00 -6.58
CA GLU A 84 3.79 1.53 -7.93
C GLU A 84 2.58 2.46 -8.01
N VAL A 85 2.84 3.74 -8.28
CA VAL A 85 1.84 4.80 -8.26
C VAL A 85 1.96 5.69 -9.50
N SER A 86 0.88 6.36 -9.85
CA SER A 86 0.87 7.49 -10.79
C SER A 86 -0.07 8.58 -10.29
N MET A 87 -0.02 9.75 -10.91
CA MET A 87 -0.92 10.88 -10.67
C MET A 87 -1.71 11.19 -11.93
N LYS A 88 -3.03 11.40 -11.80
CA LYS A 88 -3.83 11.93 -12.90
C LYS A 88 -3.42 13.35 -13.25
N LYS A 89 -3.69 13.78 -14.48
CA LYS A 89 -3.40 15.13 -14.97
C LYS A 89 -4.06 16.24 -14.13
N ASP A 90 -5.21 15.92 -13.55
CA ASP A 90 -6.02 16.77 -12.67
C ASP A 90 -5.77 16.50 -11.18
N ALA A 91 -4.68 15.81 -10.81
CA ALA A 91 -4.30 15.61 -9.42
C ALA A 91 -4.09 16.96 -8.70
N PHE A 92 -4.53 17.02 -7.44
CA PHE A 92 -4.54 18.27 -6.67
C PHE A 92 -4.28 18.04 -5.19
N GLY A 93 -3.93 19.11 -4.47
CA GLY A 93 -3.90 19.12 -3.01
C GLY A 93 -2.72 18.41 -2.36
N TRP A 94 -1.71 17.97 -3.12
CA TRP A 94 -0.54 17.25 -2.59
C TRP A 94 0.55 18.17 -2.01
N ASN A 95 0.54 19.46 -2.33
CA ASN A 95 1.52 20.40 -1.80
C ASN A 95 1.37 20.56 -0.27
N GLY A 96 2.45 20.29 0.46
CA GLY A 96 2.45 20.30 1.92
C GLY A 96 1.59 19.21 2.56
N CYS A 97 1.38 18.10 1.85
CA CYS A 97 0.69 16.89 2.34
C CYS A 97 1.67 15.71 2.36
N PRO A 98 2.45 15.54 3.44
CA PRO A 98 3.46 14.48 3.52
C PRO A 98 2.79 13.11 3.63
N VAL A 99 2.96 12.25 2.62
CA VAL A 99 2.54 10.86 2.68
C VAL A 99 3.62 10.04 3.40
N PHE A 100 3.21 9.16 4.30
CA PHE A 100 4.09 8.27 5.03
C PHE A 100 3.81 6.82 4.66
N MET A 101 4.88 6.05 4.44
CA MET A 101 4.80 4.60 4.39
C MET A 101 5.09 4.08 5.78
N MET A 102 4.22 3.23 6.30
CA MET A 102 4.39 2.63 7.62
C MET A 102 4.26 1.12 7.53
N ALA A 103 5.04 0.39 8.34
CA ALA A 103 4.99 -1.06 8.37
C ALA A 103 5.39 -1.66 9.73
N LYS A 104 4.82 -2.81 10.08
CA LYS A 104 5.15 -3.59 11.28
C LYS A 104 5.00 -5.08 11.04
N LEU A 105 5.75 -5.88 11.80
CA LEU A 105 5.58 -7.33 11.88
C LEU A 105 4.67 -7.69 13.04
N GLY A 106 3.62 -8.45 12.76
CA GLY A 106 2.64 -8.90 13.71
C GLY A 106 1.72 -7.81 14.24
N LYS A 107 0.58 -8.23 14.81
CA LYS A 107 -0.47 -7.28 15.25
C LYS A 107 0.03 -6.33 16.34
N LYS A 108 0.88 -6.81 17.25
CA LYS A 108 1.47 -6.06 18.37
C LYS A 108 2.85 -5.48 18.03
N GLY A 109 3.29 -5.59 16.78
CA GLY A 109 4.59 -5.05 16.35
C GLY A 109 4.67 -3.53 16.45
N ARG A 110 5.92 -3.04 16.51
CA ARG A 110 6.21 -1.60 16.43
C ARG A 110 6.31 -1.16 14.98
N TYR A 111 5.69 -0.03 14.65
CA TYR A 111 5.79 0.56 13.33
C TYR A 111 7.19 1.11 13.07
N ARG A 112 7.71 0.77 11.89
CA ARG A 112 8.71 1.54 11.16
C ARG A 112 7.99 2.43 10.16
N TRP A 113 8.55 3.59 9.88
CA TRP A 113 7.95 4.53 8.94
C TRP A 113 9.00 5.38 8.25
N SER A 114 8.66 5.88 7.06
CA SER A 114 9.42 6.91 6.35
C SER A 114 8.45 7.78 5.58
N LYS A 115 8.85 9.03 5.30
CA LYS A 115 8.12 9.87 4.35
C LYS A 115 8.31 9.28 2.94
N VAL A 116 7.27 9.34 2.14
CA VAL A 116 7.31 8.97 0.72
C VAL A 116 7.37 10.24 -0.10
N ASP A 117 8.30 10.29 -1.04
CA ASP A 117 8.35 11.39 -1.99
C ASP A 117 7.42 11.14 -3.18
N LEU A 118 6.43 12.02 -3.33
CA LEU A 118 5.47 12.02 -4.43
C LEU A 118 5.67 13.20 -5.38
N SER A 119 6.65 14.10 -5.16
CA SER A 119 6.81 15.31 -5.96
C SER A 119 7.10 15.01 -7.43
N ASP A 120 7.80 13.92 -7.67
CA ASP A 120 8.26 13.50 -8.99
C ASP A 120 7.38 12.40 -9.60
N VAL A 121 6.19 12.15 -9.04
CA VAL A 121 5.22 11.21 -9.59
C VAL A 121 4.34 11.96 -10.60
N SER A 122 4.43 11.59 -11.86
CA SER A 122 3.65 12.14 -12.97
C SER A 122 2.52 11.18 -13.36
N THR A 123 1.99 11.33 -14.58
CA THR A 123 1.05 10.38 -15.19
C THR A 123 1.65 9.01 -15.45
N ASP A 124 2.97 8.91 -15.54
CA ASP A 124 3.65 7.64 -15.73
C ASP A 124 3.80 6.90 -14.40
N LYS A 125 3.73 5.57 -14.46
CA LYS A 125 3.93 4.71 -13.29
C LYS A 125 5.33 4.92 -12.73
N LYS A 126 5.41 5.17 -11.42
CA LYS A 126 6.66 5.29 -10.66
C LYS A 126 6.61 4.41 -9.43
N SER A 127 7.72 3.73 -9.15
CA SER A 127 7.91 3.02 -7.89
C SER A 127 8.43 3.96 -6.81
N VAL A 128 7.72 4.04 -5.69
CA VAL A 128 8.16 4.72 -4.47
C VAL A 128 8.44 3.67 -3.40
N THR A 129 9.58 3.78 -2.70
CA THR A 129 10.07 2.75 -1.78
C THR A 129 10.18 3.27 -0.35
N SER A 130 10.16 2.36 0.62
CA SER A 130 10.56 2.65 1.99
C SER A 130 12.06 2.94 2.10
N ASP A 131 12.43 3.88 2.97
CA ASP A 131 13.83 4.12 3.38
C ASP A 131 14.27 3.16 4.50
N PHE A 132 13.31 2.47 5.11
CA PHE A 132 13.55 1.43 6.09
C PHE A 132 13.47 0.03 5.47
N VAL A 133 14.03 -0.93 6.19
CA VAL A 133 13.96 -2.36 5.88
C VAL A 133 13.19 -3.08 6.99
N ILE A 134 12.37 -4.05 6.61
CA ILE A 134 11.72 -4.97 7.54
C ILE A 134 12.64 -6.17 7.74
N ASP A 135 13.10 -6.37 8.98
CA ASP A 135 13.98 -7.46 9.35
C ASP A 135 13.17 -8.55 10.07
N VAL A 136 13.11 -9.74 9.45
CA VAL A 136 12.41 -10.92 9.95
C VAL A 136 13.46 -11.89 10.49
N SER A 137 13.63 -11.93 11.81
CA SER A 137 14.58 -12.79 12.51
C SER A 137 13.97 -14.13 12.94
N LYS A 138 14.81 -15.14 13.18
CA LYS A 138 14.36 -16.41 13.81
C LYS A 138 13.76 -16.17 15.20
N GLY A 139 12.72 -16.94 15.54
CA GLY A 139 12.15 -16.98 16.89
C GLY A 139 11.08 -15.92 17.20
N THR A 140 10.55 -15.24 16.19
CA THR A 140 9.39 -14.34 16.35
C THR A 140 8.08 -15.08 16.08
N ASP A 141 7.10 -14.94 16.97
CA ASP A 141 5.85 -15.70 16.93
C ASP A 141 4.84 -15.21 15.85
N ASP A 142 4.95 -13.95 15.39
CA ASP A 142 4.05 -13.36 14.39
C ASP A 142 4.84 -12.50 13.38
N ASN A 143 5.18 -13.10 12.23
CA ASN A 143 5.88 -12.44 11.12
C ASN A 143 4.94 -11.99 10.01
N LYS A 144 3.64 -11.88 10.27
CA LYS A 144 2.70 -11.32 9.30
C LYS A 144 3.00 -9.83 9.12
N LEU A 145 3.24 -9.40 7.89
CA LEU A 145 3.53 -7.99 7.62
C LEU A 145 2.23 -7.20 7.53
N TYR A 146 2.17 -6.08 8.24
CA TYR A 146 1.15 -5.04 8.10
C TYR A 146 1.82 -3.78 7.59
N PHE A 147 1.32 -3.18 6.53
CA PHE A 147 1.90 -1.97 5.96
C PHE A 147 0.86 -1.08 5.29
N GLY A 148 1.24 0.13 4.90
CA GLY A 148 0.32 1.02 4.19
C GLY A 148 0.90 2.39 3.87
N LEU A 149 0.10 3.18 3.17
CA LEU A 149 0.31 4.61 2.93
C LEU A 149 -0.68 5.42 3.74
N TYR A 150 -0.17 6.48 4.37
CA TYR A 150 -0.91 7.31 5.31
C TYR A 150 -0.68 8.79 5.02
N GLU A 151 -1.76 9.56 4.97
CA GLU A 151 -1.75 11.01 5.18
C GLU A 151 -3.03 11.36 5.94
N VAL A 152 -2.94 11.33 7.26
CA VAL A 152 -4.09 11.44 8.18
C VAL A 152 -4.01 12.66 9.09
N TRP A 153 -2.99 13.50 8.91
CA TRP A 153 -2.64 14.55 9.87
C TRP A 153 -3.01 15.94 9.40
N THR A 154 -2.86 16.25 8.11
CA THR A 154 -3.05 17.62 7.63
C THR A 154 -4.52 18.00 7.47
N GLY A 155 -5.41 17.02 7.28
CA GLY A 155 -6.82 17.25 6.97
C GLY A 155 -7.05 17.95 5.62
N LYS A 156 -6.01 18.11 4.79
CA LYS A 156 -6.11 18.77 3.48
C LYS A 156 -6.69 17.82 2.46
N TRP A 157 -7.63 18.32 1.66
CA TRP A 157 -8.19 17.58 0.53
C TRP A 157 -7.14 17.42 -0.57
N LYS A 158 -7.01 16.19 -1.04
CA LYS A 158 -6.12 15.80 -2.15
C LYS A 158 -6.77 14.72 -2.99
N GLY A 159 -6.40 14.63 -4.27
CA GLY A 159 -7.00 13.69 -5.21
C GLY A 159 -6.11 13.42 -6.42
N GLY A 160 -6.50 12.43 -7.22
CA GLY A 160 -5.83 12.03 -8.45
C GLY A 160 -4.68 11.03 -8.30
N LEU A 161 -4.37 10.56 -7.08
CA LEU A 161 -3.39 9.47 -6.90
C LEU A 161 -3.97 8.15 -7.38
N GLN A 162 -3.17 7.38 -8.12
CA GLN A 162 -3.52 6.05 -8.60
C GLN A 162 -2.56 5.03 -8.02
N ILE A 163 -3.10 3.99 -7.37
CA ILE A 163 -2.36 2.88 -6.79
C ILE A 163 -2.48 1.68 -7.73
N HIS A 164 -1.36 1.29 -8.34
CA HIS A 164 -1.34 0.15 -9.29
C HIS A 164 -1.06 -1.15 -8.57
N GLN A 165 -0.08 -1.15 -7.68
CA GLN A 165 0.28 -2.31 -6.87
C GLN A 165 1.25 -1.93 -5.75
N ALA A 166 1.46 -2.85 -4.80
CA ALA A 166 2.63 -2.84 -3.94
C ALA A 166 3.38 -4.17 -4.04
N ILE A 167 4.70 -4.09 -3.90
CA ILE A 167 5.60 -5.24 -3.91
C ILE A 167 6.38 -5.25 -2.60
N VAL A 168 6.34 -6.37 -1.90
CA VAL A 168 7.17 -6.65 -0.72
C VAL A 168 8.18 -7.70 -1.13
N GLU A 169 9.41 -7.28 -1.39
CA GLU A 169 10.47 -8.14 -1.93
C GLU A 169 11.62 -8.29 -0.93
N LYS A 170 12.24 -9.46 -0.94
CA LYS A 170 13.44 -9.72 -0.16
C LYS A 170 14.60 -8.89 -0.74
N VAL A 171 15.32 -8.18 0.12
CA VAL A 171 16.58 -7.53 -0.25
C VAL A 171 17.65 -8.62 -0.32
N PRO A 172 18.43 -8.69 -1.42
CA PRO A 172 19.60 -9.57 -1.46
C PRO A 172 20.52 -9.26 -0.29
N SER A 173 20.98 -10.29 0.42
CA SER A 173 22.08 -10.10 1.38
C SER A 173 23.27 -9.55 0.61
N GLU A 174 23.88 -8.46 1.08
CA GLU A 174 25.17 -8.03 0.54
C GLU A 174 26.13 -9.23 0.60
N VAL A 175 26.61 -9.66 -0.57
CA VAL A 175 27.73 -10.59 -0.62
C VAL A 175 28.89 -9.80 -0.06
N LYS A 176 29.28 -10.09 1.18
CA LYS A 176 30.57 -9.65 1.71
C LYS A 176 31.63 -10.35 0.87
N THR A 177 32.15 -9.63 -0.13
CA THR A 177 33.39 -10.00 -0.83
C THR A 177 34.57 -9.83 0.12
#